data_AF-A0A954E5P3-F1
#
_entry.id   AF-A0A954E5P3-F1
#
_cell.length_a   1.000
_cell.length_b   1.000
_cell.length_c   1.000
_cell.angle_alpha   90.00
_cell.angle_beta   90.00
_cell.angle_gamma   90.00
#
_symmetry.space_group_name_H-M   'P 1'
#
loop_
_entity.id
_entity.type
_entity.pdbx_description
1 polymer ?
#
loop_
_entity_poly.entity_id
_entity_poly.type
_entity_poly.pdbx_seq_one_letter_code
_entity_poly.pdbx_strand_id
1 'polypeptide(L)' 'MLILSRKTGQAVYLDDTTEIRILDIRGGRDRVGISAPRSVTISRGELFKQPTLPREPQIATSANFSKTE' A
#
# COMPACT_ATOMS: atom_id res chain seq x y z
N MET A 1 10.62 5.51 9.64
CA MET A 1 10.09 4.34 10.39
C MET A 1 9.83 4.78 11.83
N LEU A 2 8.60 4.64 12.32
CA LEU A 2 8.22 4.95 13.71
C LEU A 2 7.95 3.63 14.44
N ILE A 3 8.46 3.47 15.66
CA ILE A 3 8.38 2.21 16.42
C ILE A 3 7.59 2.46 17.69
N LEU A 4 6.53 1.67 17.89
CA LEU A 4 5.66 1.76 19.06
C LEU A 4 5.42 0.36 19.62
N SER A 5 5.67 0.17 20.92
CA SER A 5 5.27 -1.06 21.63
C SER A 5 3.85 -0.90 22.16
N ARG A 6 2.93 -1.76 21.71
CA ARG A 6 1.52 -1.78 22.12
C ARG A 6 1.16 -3.13 22.75
N LYS A 7 0.22 -3.11 23.68
CA LYS A 7 -0.40 -4.31 24.26
C LYS A 7 -1.70 -4.65 23.53
N THR A 8 -2.19 -5.87 23.71
CA THR A 8 -3.49 -6.31 23.22
C THR A 8 -4.60 -5.34 23.64
N GLY A 9 -5.48 -4.99 22.71
CA GLY A 9 -6.58 -4.04 22.90
C GLY A 9 -6.23 -2.59 22.63
N GLN A 10 -4.95 -2.24 22.49
CA GLN A 10 -4.52 -0.87 22.17
C GLN A 10 -4.55 -0.59 20.66
N ALA A 11 -4.77 0.68 20.31
CA ALA A 11 -4.81 1.16 18.94
C ALA A 11 -3.77 2.26 18.68
N VAL A 12 -3.44 2.44 17.40
CA VAL A 12 -2.58 3.47 16.84
C VAL A 12 -3.38 4.14 15.72
N TYR A 13 -3.47 5.46 15.77
CA TYR A 13 -4.10 6.25 14.71
C TYR A 13 -3.02 6.76 13.78
N LEU A 14 -3.24 6.60 12.47
CA LEU A 14 -2.36 7.14 11.43
C LEU A 14 -2.80 8.54 11.01
N ASP A 15 -4.12 8.75 10.97
CA ASP A 15 -4.83 10.01 10.67
C ASP A 15 -6.15 10.01 11.48
N ASP A 16 -7.11 10.85 11.12
CA ASP A 16 -8.45 10.90 11.75
C ASP A 16 -9.36 9.74 11.34
N THR A 17 -9.12 9.11 10.19
CA THR A 17 -10.00 8.06 9.64
C THR A 17 -9.42 6.66 9.69
N THR A 18 -8.12 6.53 10.01
CA THR A 18 -7.39 5.27 9.90
C THR A 18 -6.86 4.84 11.27
N GLU A 19 -7.33 3.69 11.75
CA GLU A 19 -7.00 3.10 13.04
C GLU A 19 -6.41 1.69 12.85
N ILE A 20 -5.29 1.43 13.50
CA ILE A 20 -4.67 0.10 13.60
C ILE A 20 -4.79 -0.38 15.04
N ARG A 21 -5.41 -1.53 15.27
CA ARG A 21 -5.64 -2.09 16.60
C ARG A 21 -5.03 -3.48 16.74
N ILE A 22 -4.34 -3.71 17.86
CA ILE A 22 -3.89 -5.05 18.22
C ILE A 22 -5.07 -5.79 18.87
N LEU A 23 -5.61 -6.80 18.20
CA LEU A 23 -6.75 -7.57 18.67
C LEU A 23 -6.34 -8.68 19.63
N ASP A 24 -5.28 -9.41 19.29
CA ASP A 24 -4.80 -10.54 20.09
C ASP A 24 -3.35 -10.88 19.74
N ILE A 25 -2.61 -11.45 20.69
CA ILE A 25 -1.23 -11.90 20.52
C ILE A 25 -1.19 -13.35 21.02
N ARG A 26 -1.13 -14.32 20.11
CA ARG A 26 -1.07 -15.75 20.48
C ARG A 26 -0.05 -16.50 19.64
N GLY A 27 0.84 -17.24 20.31
CA GLY A 27 1.69 -18.25 19.67
C GLY A 27 2.52 -17.74 18.48
N GLY A 28 3.01 -16.49 18.56
CA GLY A 28 3.80 -15.87 17.49
C GLY A 28 2.99 -15.33 16.31
N ARG A 29 1.65 -15.33 16.40
CA ARG A 29 0.78 -14.66 15.43
C ARG A 29 -0.01 -13.54 16.11
N ASP A 30 0.23 -12.34 15.64
CA ASP A 30 -0.46 -11.15 16.12
C ASP A 30 -1.67 -10.90 15.21
N ARG A 31 -2.85 -10.78 15.82
CA ARG A 31 -4.04 -10.33 15.12
C ARG A 31 -4.07 -8.82 15.13
N VAL A 32 -3.94 -8.23 13.95
CA VAL A 32 -4.04 -6.79 13.75
C VAL A 32 -5.36 -6.50 13.03
N GLY A 33 -6.20 -5.69 13.67
CA GLY A 33 -7.37 -5.08 13.05
C GLY A 33 -6.98 -3.74 12.43
N ILE A 34 -7.42 -3.50 11.20
CA ILE A 34 -7.19 -2.23 10.51
C ILE A 34 -8.56 -1.70 10.10
N SER A 35 -8.90 -0.51 10.59
CA SER A 35 -10.09 0.23 10.21
C SER A 35 -9.63 1.42 9.37
N ALA A 36 -10.08 1.48 8.12
CA ALA A 36 -9.77 2.57 7.21
C ALA A 36 -10.95 2.80 6.26
N PRO A 37 -11.11 4.02 5.73
CA PRO A 37 -12.11 4.29 4.70
C PRO A 37 -11.78 3.56 3.39
N ARG A 38 -12.78 3.41 2.52
CA ARG A 38 -12.65 2.71 1.23
C ARG A 38 -11.67 3.38 0.24
N SER A 39 -11.29 4.62 0.48
CA SER A 39 -10.26 5.33 -0.29
C SER A 39 -8.86 4.75 -0.06
N VAL A 40 -8.64 4.05 1.05
CA VAL A 40 -7.34 3.48 1.42
C VAL A 40 -7.32 1.99 1.10
N THR A 41 -6.41 1.59 0.21
CA THR A 41 -6.18 0.18 -0.10
C THR A 41 -5.30 -0.46 0.97
N ILE A 42 -5.83 -1.46 1.68
CA ILE A 42 -5.10 -2.26 2.66
C ILE A 42 -4.73 -3.59 2.01
N SER A 43 -3.42 -3.86 1.95
CA SER A 43 -2.88 -5.12 1.42
C SER A 43 -1.90 -5.72 2.42
N ARG A 44 -1.78 -7.05 2.40
CA ARG A 44 -0.73 -7.72 3.17
C ARG A 44 0.63 -7.45 2.55
N GLY A 45 1.66 -7.21 3.38
CA GLY A 45 2.98 -6.79 2.91
C GLY A 45 3.63 -7.76 1.93
N GLU A 46 3.42 -9.07 2.14
CA GLU A 46 3.92 -10.10 1.23
C GLU A 46 3.22 -10.11 -0.14
N LEU A 47 2.03 -9.54 -0.22
CA LEU A 47 1.26 -9.37 -1.46
C LEU A 47 1.37 -7.97 -2.04
N PHE A 48 2.08 -7.07 -1.36
CA PHE A 48 2.26 -5.71 -1.81
C PHE A 48 3.23 -5.70 -3.01
N LYS A 49 2.69 -5.87 -4.22
CA LYS A 49 3.40 -5.46 -5.43
C LYS A 49 3.50 -3.95 -5.39
N GLN A 50 4.73 -3.45 -5.48
CA GLN A 50 5.03 -2.03 -5.65
C GLN A 50 3.99 -1.43 -6.61
N PRO A 51 3.28 -0.35 -6.22
CA PRO A 51 2.38 0.33 -7.14
C PRO A 51 3.22 0.65 -8.36
N THR A 52 2.84 0.03 -9.49
CA THR A 52 3.50 0.24 -10.77
C THR A 52 3.38 1.73 -11.02
N LEU A 53 4.47 2.46 -10.78
CA LEU A 53 4.61 3.85 -11.21
C LEU A 53 4.11 3.88 -12.66
N PRO A 54 3.27 4.86 -13.06
CA PRO A 54 2.83 4.96 -14.43
C PRO A 54 4.10 5.01 -15.27
N ARG A 55 4.39 3.95 -16.03
CA ARG A 55 5.38 4.06 -17.10
C ARG A 55 4.83 5.15 -18.00
N GLU A 56 5.51 6.28 -18.08
CA GLU A 56 5.23 7.29 -19.09
C GLU A 56 5.06 6.57 -20.43
N PRO A 57 4.03 6.90 -21.22
CA PRO A 57 3.90 6.35 -22.55
C PRO A 57 5.14 6.78 -23.33
N GLN A 58 6.01 5.82 -23.67
CA GLN A 58 7.04 6.05 -24.67
C GLN A 58 6.29 6.40 -25.96
N ILE A 59 6.26 7.68 -26.30
CA ILE A 59 5.82 8.16 -27.59
C ILE A 59 6.80 7.57 -28.59
N ALA A 60 6.42 6.45 -29.20
CA ALA A 60 7.08 5.92 -30.38
C ALA A 60 6.78 6.89 -31.52
N THR A 61 7.61 7.92 -31.68
CA THR A 61 7.65 8.68 -32.92
C THR A 61 8.17 7.75 -34.01
N SER A 62 7.24 7.10 -34.70
CA SER A 62 7.49 6.48 -35.99
C SER A 62 7.78 7.61 -36.99
N ALA A 63 9.05 7.96 -37.16
CA ALA A 63 9.52 8.70 -38.33
C ALA A 63 9.47 7.76 -39.54
N ASN A 64 8.25 7.56 -40.06
CA ASN A 64 8.02 6.98 -41.37
C ASN A 64 8.25 8.09 -42.40
N PHE A 65 9.48 8.20 -42.91
CA PHE A 65 9.74 8.85 -44.20
C PHE A 65 10.30 7.82 -45.17
N SER A 66 9.41 6.95 -45.64
CA SER A 66 9.57 6.30 -46.92
C SER A 66 9.27 7.32 -48.04
N LYS A 67 10.34 7.78 -48.69
CA LYS A 67 10.49 7.88 -50.16
C LYS A 67 9.40 8.61 -50.95
N THR A 68 9.70 9.77 -51.52
CA THR A 68 9.10 10.25 -52.79
C THR A 68 10.10 11.15 -53.52
N GLU A 69 10.42 10.73 -54.76
CA GLU A 69 11.10 11.39 -55.90
C GLU A 69 12.54 11.87 -55.77
#